data_AF-A0A7K0MVZ1-F1
#
_entry.id   AF-A0A7K0MVZ1-F1
#
_cell.length_a   1.000
_cell.length_b   1.000
_cell.length_c   1.000
_cell.angle_alpha   90.00
_cell.angle_beta   90.00
_cell.angle_gamma   90.00
#
_symmetry.space_group_name_H-M   'P 1'
#
loop_
_entity.id
_entity.type
_entity.pdbx_description
1 polymer ?
#
loop_
_entity_poly.entity_id
_entity_poly.type
_entity_poly.pdbx_seq_one_letter_code
_entity_poly.pdbx_strand_id
1 'polypeptide(L)'
;MESIRQVAKEIAPDQVNIVAAVDKSNVDYGNPITIQATVKIKDETPLANVPVRIEGRSTGETNWRLLATDTSNLNGVIEKPLIVGKSTSIRIYSEPTWDRSEGASTEISVSVNRLLSISAPGTARSNEAFTITGQIRPRIGGVYIQAASLVNGTWKELAQPVVTDAQGTFSINLTGQMRGVLTLRLNVAADAQWTQVTSQTFNIIIR
;
A
#
# COMPACT_ATOMS: atom_id res chain seq x y z
N MET A 1 -7.63 54.61 -5.02
CA MET A 1 -6.90 53.32 -5.07
C MET A 1 -7.54 52.24 -4.20
N GLU A 2 -8.13 52.58 -3.05
CA GLU A 2 -8.88 51.64 -2.20
C GLU A 2 -10.06 50.94 -2.89
N SER A 3 -10.83 51.67 -3.72
CA SER A 3 -11.97 51.14 -4.48
C SER A 3 -11.56 50.07 -5.50
N ILE A 4 -10.43 50.26 -6.18
CA ILE A 4 -9.88 49.27 -7.13
C ILE A 4 -9.41 48.01 -6.39
N ARG A 5 -8.86 48.16 -5.17
CA ARG A 5 -8.41 47.03 -4.33
C ARG A 5 -9.59 46.23 -3.77
N GLN A 6 -10.73 46.89 -3.53
CA GLN A 6 -11.97 46.26 -3.08
C GLN A 6 -12.67 45.52 -4.23
N VAL A 7 -12.77 46.15 -5.41
CA VAL A 7 -13.26 45.51 -6.64
C VAL A 7 -12.36 44.32 -7.04
N ALA A 8 -11.04 44.43 -6.91
CA ALA A 8 -10.13 43.32 -7.18
C ALA A 8 -10.26 42.13 -6.20
N LYS A 9 -10.73 42.36 -4.96
CA LYS A 9 -11.07 41.28 -4.01
C LYS A 9 -12.43 40.63 -4.33
N GLU A 10 -13.36 41.38 -4.93
CA GLU A 10 -14.67 40.90 -5.37
C GLU A 10 -14.62 40.16 -6.72
N ILE A 11 -13.59 40.39 -7.55
CA ILE A 11 -13.31 39.66 -8.80
C ILE A 11 -12.37 38.44 -8.55
N ALA A 12 -12.11 38.07 -7.29
CA ALA A 12 -11.30 36.90 -7.01
C ALA A 12 -12.00 35.63 -7.58
N PRO A 13 -11.32 34.82 -8.40
CA PRO A 13 -11.93 33.65 -9.02
C PRO A 13 -12.41 32.68 -7.93
N ASP A 14 -13.58 32.07 -8.15
CA ASP A 14 -14.19 31.17 -7.18
C ASP A 14 -13.22 30.04 -6.82
N GLN A 15 -13.10 29.75 -5.54
CA GLN A 15 -12.23 28.69 -5.06
C GLN A 15 -12.92 27.34 -5.12
N VAL A 16 -12.28 26.39 -5.80
CA VAL A 16 -12.70 24.99 -5.82
C VAL A 16 -12.28 24.32 -4.50
N ASN A 17 -13.23 23.71 -3.82
CA ASN A 17 -12.99 22.87 -2.65
C ASN A 17 -12.99 21.39 -3.07
N ILE A 18 -11.94 20.66 -2.71
CA ILE A 18 -11.82 19.22 -2.99
C ILE A 18 -11.70 18.46 -1.67
N VAL A 19 -12.67 17.60 -1.39
CA VAL A 19 -12.58 16.63 -0.29
C VAL A 19 -12.40 15.26 -0.90
N ALA A 20 -11.34 14.57 -0.51
CA ALA A 20 -10.96 13.27 -1.06
C ALA A 20 -10.71 12.24 0.04
N ALA A 21 -10.98 10.99 -0.28
CA ALA A 21 -10.74 9.82 0.54
C ALA A 21 -10.34 8.62 -0.33
N VAL A 22 -9.88 7.56 0.31
CA VAL A 22 -9.68 6.25 -0.30
C VAL A 22 -10.56 5.24 0.43
N ASP A 23 -11.09 4.27 -0.30
CA ASP A 23 -11.85 3.16 0.29
C ASP A 23 -11.03 2.33 1.29
N LYS A 24 -9.71 2.24 1.07
CA LYS A 24 -8.76 1.47 1.89
C LYS A 24 -7.47 2.27 2.08
N SER A 25 -7.12 2.55 3.34
CA SER A 25 -5.83 3.14 3.71
C SER A 25 -4.69 2.10 3.79
N ASN A 26 -5.01 0.81 3.70
CA ASN A 26 -4.04 -0.27 3.65
C ASN A 26 -4.49 -1.33 2.63
N VAL A 27 -3.58 -1.74 1.73
CA VAL A 27 -3.88 -2.66 0.64
C VAL A 27 -2.71 -3.63 0.40
N ASP A 28 -2.99 -4.85 -0.05
CA ASP A 28 -1.94 -5.77 -0.46
C ASP A 28 -1.40 -5.43 -1.85
N TYR A 29 -0.12 -5.69 -2.08
CA TYR A 29 0.54 -5.43 -3.34
C TYR A 29 -0.24 -6.00 -4.55
N GLY A 30 -0.52 -5.13 -5.52
CA GLY A 30 -1.23 -5.48 -6.76
C GLY A 30 -2.75 -5.38 -6.68
N ASN A 31 -3.33 -5.12 -5.50
CA ASN A 31 -4.76 -4.87 -5.35
C ASN A 31 -5.08 -3.37 -5.51
N PRO A 32 -6.22 -3.02 -6.11
CA PRO A 32 -6.60 -1.63 -6.29
C PRO A 32 -7.17 -1.02 -4.99
N ILE A 33 -6.95 0.29 -4.87
CA ILE A 33 -7.75 1.20 -4.05
C ILE A 33 -8.70 1.97 -4.97
N THR A 34 -9.74 2.55 -4.39
CA THR A 34 -10.64 3.49 -5.07
C THR A 34 -10.50 4.85 -4.41
N ILE A 35 -10.09 5.83 -5.20
CA ILE A 35 -10.07 7.23 -4.79
C ILE A 35 -11.48 7.77 -5.00
N GLN A 36 -12.03 8.35 -3.94
CA GLN A 36 -13.32 9.03 -3.97
C GLN A 36 -13.09 10.50 -3.65
N ALA A 37 -13.57 11.41 -4.50
CA ALA A 37 -13.47 12.84 -4.24
C ALA A 37 -14.75 13.57 -4.60
N THR A 38 -15.00 14.66 -3.88
CA THR A 38 -16.08 15.61 -4.16
C THR A 38 -15.47 16.98 -4.46
N VAL A 39 -15.96 17.60 -5.52
CA VAL A 39 -15.49 18.88 -6.05
C VAL A 39 -16.67 19.85 -5.95
N LYS A 40 -16.50 20.90 -5.16
CA LYS A 40 -17.54 21.87 -4.83
C LYS A 40 -16.99 23.29 -4.89
N ILE A 41 -17.88 24.27 -4.93
CA ILE A 41 -17.56 25.66 -4.58
C ILE A 41 -17.90 25.94 -3.11
N LYS A 42 -17.58 27.15 -2.64
CA LYS A 42 -17.73 27.56 -1.23
C LYS A 42 -19.15 27.43 -0.67
N ASP A 43 -20.17 27.53 -1.51
CA ASP A 43 -21.59 27.38 -1.11
C ASP A 43 -22.06 25.91 -1.07
N GLU A 44 -21.12 24.96 -1.17
CA GLU A 44 -21.35 23.51 -1.23
C GLU A 44 -22.01 22.98 -2.51
N THR A 45 -22.24 23.85 -3.51
CA THR A 45 -22.75 23.42 -4.82
C THR A 45 -21.72 22.52 -5.51
N PRO A 46 -22.12 21.32 -5.99
CA PRO A 46 -21.24 20.44 -6.72
C PRO A 46 -20.83 21.03 -8.07
N LEU A 47 -19.56 20.91 -8.42
CA LEU A 47 -19.05 21.32 -9.72
C LEU A 47 -18.88 20.12 -10.65
N ALA A 48 -19.68 20.09 -11.71
CA ALA A 48 -19.57 19.11 -12.78
C ALA A 48 -18.49 19.48 -13.80
N ASN A 49 -17.97 18.47 -14.50
CA ASN A 49 -17.01 18.62 -15.59
C ASN A 49 -15.71 19.34 -15.20
N VAL A 50 -15.29 19.23 -13.94
CA VAL A 50 -14.02 19.79 -13.46
C VAL A 50 -12.92 18.74 -13.69
N PRO A 51 -11.94 19.01 -14.57
CA PRO A 51 -10.80 18.13 -14.74
C PRO A 51 -9.91 18.18 -13.49
N VAL A 52 -9.43 17.02 -13.08
CA VAL A 52 -8.52 16.86 -11.94
C VAL A 52 -7.27 16.05 -12.29
N ARG A 53 -6.18 16.37 -11.62
CA ARG A 53 -4.96 15.56 -11.56
C ARG A 53 -4.87 14.87 -10.20
N ILE A 54 -4.66 13.57 -10.23
CA ILE A 54 -4.38 12.74 -9.06
C ILE A 54 -2.88 12.51 -9.04
N GLU A 55 -2.22 13.02 -8.02
CA GLU A 55 -0.79 12.88 -7.83
C GLU A 55 -0.48 11.96 -6.67
N GLY A 56 0.70 11.36 -6.71
CA GLY A 56 1.23 10.66 -5.55
C GLY A 56 2.73 10.74 -5.43
N ARG A 57 3.19 10.47 -4.22
CA ARG A 57 4.59 10.40 -3.85
C ARG A 57 4.79 9.10 -3.07
N SER A 58 5.51 8.15 -3.67
CA SER A 58 5.75 6.86 -3.02
C SER A 58 6.86 6.96 -1.97
N THR A 59 6.85 6.05 -1.00
CA THR A 59 7.86 6.05 0.07
C THR A 59 9.28 5.95 -0.51
N GLY A 60 10.15 6.87 -0.08
CA GLY A 60 11.52 7.03 -0.58
C GLY A 60 11.64 7.96 -1.78
N GLU A 61 10.53 8.47 -2.33
CA GLU A 61 10.53 9.49 -3.38
C GLU A 61 10.35 10.89 -2.77
N THR A 62 10.98 11.89 -3.38
CA THR A 62 10.86 13.30 -2.99
C THR A 62 9.84 14.05 -3.85
N ASN A 63 9.70 13.64 -5.11
CA ASN A 63 8.87 14.32 -6.10
C ASN A 63 7.46 13.71 -6.15
N TRP A 64 6.47 14.56 -6.36
CA TRP A 64 5.12 14.13 -6.73
C TRP A 64 5.10 13.77 -8.21
N ARG A 65 4.39 12.68 -8.54
CA ARG A 65 4.17 12.23 -9.91
C ARG A 65 2.68 12.15 -10.21
N LEU A 66 2.31 12.44 -11.45
CA LEU A 66 0.96 12.22 -11.95
C LEU A 66 0.68 10.70 -11.94
N LEU A 67 -0.38 10.31 -11.25
CA LEU A 67 -0.86 8.92 -11.20
C LEU A 67 -2.01 8.69 -12.17
N ALA A 68 -2.93 9.65 -12.23
CA ALA A 68 -4.09 9.61 -13.11
C ALA A 68 -4.67 11.01 -13.30
N THR A 69 -5.53 11.15 -14.30
CA THR A 69 -6.45 12.29 -14.44
C THR A 69 -7.89 11.79 -14.39
N ASP A 70 -8.80 12.65 -13.99
CA ASP A 70 -10.24 12.39 -14.07
C ASP A 70 -11.04 13.67 -14.29
N THR A 71 -12.35 13.55 -14.43
CA THR A 71 -13.26 14.70 -14.53
C THR A 71 -14.49 14.44 -13.66
N SER A 72 -14.87 15.43 -12.85
CA SER A 72 -16.02 15.29 -11.96
C SER A 72 -17.32 15.08 -12.74
N ASN A 73 -18.18 14.19 -12.24
CA ASN A 73 -19.49 13.93 -12.83
C ASN A 73 -20.50 15.05 -12.51
N LEU A 74 -21.76 14.89 -12.93
CA LEU A 74 -22.83 15.87 -12.69
C LEU A 74 -23.07 16.22 -11.21
N ASN A 75 -22.69 15.32 -10.29
CA ASN A 75 -22.80 15.53 -8.84
C ASN A 75 -21.48 16.03 -8.22
N GLY A 76 -20.51 16.44 -9.03
CA GLY A 76 -19.20 16.87 -8.57
C GLY A 76 -18.36 15.74 -7.98
N VAL A 77 -18.69 14.48 -8.28
CA VAL A 77 -18.00 13.31 -7.71
C VAL A 77 -16.98 12.75 -8.69
N ILE A 78 -15.86 12.27 -8.16
CA ILE A 78 -14.84 11.48 -8.85
C ILE A 78 -14.72 10.14 -8.13
N GLU A 79 -14.74 9.05 -8.89
CA GLU A 79 -14.43 7.70 -8.41
C GLU A 79 -13.42 7.06 -9.35
N LYS A 80 -12.18 6.90 -8.86
CA LYS A 80 -11.06 6.40 -9.68
C LYS A 80 -10.39 5.21 -9.03
N PRO A 81 -10.48 3.99 -9.61
CA PRO A 81 -9.65 2.88 -9.17
C PRO A 81 -8.19 3.11 -9.56
N LEU A 82 -7.28 2.82 -8.62
CA LEU A 82 -5.84 3.00 -8.79
C LEU A 82 -5.09 1.85 -8.11
N ILE A 83 -3.98 1.40 -8.71
CA ILE A 83 -3.04 0.47 -8.09
C ILE A 83 -1.76 1.23 -7.76
N VAL A 84 -1.30 1.11 -6.50
CA VAL A 84 -0.01 1.63 -6.04
C VAL A 84 0.92 0.48 -5.65
N GLY A 85 2.17 0.51 -6.13
CA GLY A 85 3.13 -0.58 -5.90
C GLY A 85 3.92 -0.46 -4.59
N LYS A 86 3.84 0.70 -3.93
CA LYS A 86 4.50 1.03 -2.66
C LYS A 86 3.57 1.91 -1.85
N SER A 87 3.78 1.99 -0.55
CA SER A 87 3.10 2.99 0.28
C SER A 87 3.27 4.38 -0.34
N THR A 88 2.18 5.12 -0.46
CA THR A 88 2.09 6.32 -1.29
C THR A 88 1.20 7.36 -0.62
N SER A 89 1.68 8.59 -0.51
CA SER A 89 0.84 9.75 -0.23
C SER A 89 0.18 10.21 -1.53
N ILE A 90 -1.12 10.47 -1.50
CA ILE A 90 -1.94 10.82 -2.66
C ILE A 90 -2.58 12.19 -2.40
N ARG A 91 -2.68 13.03 -3.42
CA ARG A 91 -3.41 14.30 -3.38
C ARG A 91 -4.07 14.58 -4.72
N ILE A 92 -5.11 15.40 -4.72
CA ILE A 92 -5.89 15.72 -5.91
C ILE A 92 -5.92 17.23 -6.08
N TYR A 93 -5.73 17.68 -7.31
CA TYR A 93 -5.91 19.08 -7.69
C TYR A 93 -6.89 19.22 -8.84
N SER A 94 -7.67 20.30 -8.86
CA SER A 94 -8.43 20.69 -10.04
C SER A 94 -7.58 21.60 -10.92
N GLU A 95 -7.70 21.47 -12.24
CA GLU A 95 -7.02 22.41 -13.13
C GLU A 95 -7.60 23.82 -12.98
N PRO A 96 -6.75 24.88 -12.88
CA PRO A 96 -7.23 26.25 -12.80
C PRO A 96 -7.86 26.69 -14.13
N THR A 97 -8.84 27.57 -14.03
CA THR A 97 -9.48 28.22 -15.20
C THR A 97 -9.43 29.73 -15.02
N TRP A 98 -9.81 30.49 -16.05
CA TRP A 98 -9.93 31.94 -15.92
C TRP A 98 -10.90 32.35 -14.80
N ASP A 99 -11.98 31.59 -14.61
CA ASP A 99 -13.05 31.90 -13.66
C ASP A 99 -12.85 31.25 -12.28
N ARG A 100 -11.94 30.28 -12.16
CA ARG A 100 -11.76 29.48 -10.93
C ARG A 100 -10.31 29.20 -10.60
N SER A 101 -9.98 29.39 -9.33
CA SER A 101 -8.67 29.00 -8.79
C SER A 101 -8.58 27.49 -8.58
N GLU A 102 -7.34 26.97 -8.60
CA GLU A 102 -7.07 25.56 -8.31
C GLU A 102 -7.54 25.19 -6.90
N GLY A 103 -8.30 24.10 -6.82
CA GLY A 103 -8.61 23.41 -5.57
C GLY A 103 -7.60 22.31 -5.30
N ALA A 104 -7.33 22.05 -4.02
CA ALA A 104 -6.42 21.00 -3.57
C ALA A 104 -7.05 20.20 -2.44
N SER A 105 -6.92 18.87 -2.49
CA SER A 105 -7.29 18.00 -1.37
C SER A 105 -6.21 18.01 -0.28
N THR A 106 -6.56 17.50 0.90
CA THR A 106 -5.55 17.04 1.86
C THR A 106 -4.77 15.84 1.31
N GLU A 107 -3.58 15.59 1.84
CA GLU A 107 -2.82 14.38 1.53
C GLU A 107 -3.45 13.15 2.20
N ILE A 108 -3.61 12.08 1.42
CA ILE A 108 -4.15 10.80 1.85
C ILE A 108 -3.03 9.78 1.80
N SER A 109 -2.77 9.09 2.92
CA SER A 109 -1.74 8.05 2.96
C SER A 109 -2.34 6.67 2.71
N VAL A 110 -1.71 5.92 1.81
CA VAL A 110 -2.03 4.52 1.54
C VAL A 110 -0.81 3.66 1.82
N SER A 111 -0.96 2.68 2.70
CA SER A 111 0.06 1.67 3.01
C SER A 111 -0.10 0.46 2.09
N VAL A 112 1.03 -0.06 1.59
CA VAL A 112 1.04 -1.28 0.77
C VAL A 112 1.76 -2.40 1.51
N ASN A 113 1.06 -3.50 1.76
CA ASN A 113 1.64 -4.72 2.32
C ASN A 113 2.26 -5.59 1.23
N ARG A 114 3.34 -6.29 1.57
CA ARG A 114 3.88 -7.34 0.71
C ARG A 114 2.92 -8.54 0.69
N LEU A 115 2.86 -9.20 -0.46
CA LEU A 115 2.29 -10.55 -0.52
C LEU A 115 3.38 -11.57 -0.22
N LEU A 116 3.03 -12.60 0.55
CA LEU A 116 3.87 -13.73 0.87
C LEU A 116 3.15 -15.02 0.47
N SER A 117 3.79 -15.80 -0.41
CA SER A 117 3.35 -17.16 -0.74
C SER A 117 4.35 -18.18 -0.21
N ILE A 118 3.86 -19.24 0.41
CA ILE A 118 4.67 -20.27 1.08
C ILE A 118 4.32 -21.63 0.50
N SER A 119 5.34 -22.45 0.28
CA SER A 119 5.22 -23.88 -0.01
C SER A 119 6.04 -24.67 1.00
N ALA A 120 5.34 -25.47 1.80
CA ALA A 120 5.93 -26.33 2.82
C ALA A 120 5.35 -27.76 2.68
N PRO A 121 6.13 -28.80 3.01
CA PRO A 121 5.61 -30.16 3.01
C PRO A 121 4.56 -30.32 4.13
N GLY A 122 3.48 -31.06 3.87
CA GLY A 122 2.50 -31.39 4.92
C GLY A 122 3.04 -32.40 5.95
N THR A 123 4.01 -33.22 5.56
CA THR A 123 4.69 -34.18 6.45
C THR A 123 6.19 -34.22 6.15
N ALA A 124 7.03 -34.39 7.17
CA ALA A 124 8.46 -34.62 7.04
C ALA A 124 8.92 -35.80 7.92
N ARG A 125 10.06 -36.39 7.58
CA ARG A 125 10.65 -37.49 8.35
C ARG A 125 11.34 -36.94 9.60
N SER A 126 11.20 -37.64 10.72
CA SER A 126 11.84 -37.31 11.99
C SER A 126 13.36 -37.32 11.82
N ASN A 127 14.01 -36.31 12.37
CA ASN A 127 15.46 -36.11 12.33
C ASN A 127 16.08 -36.00 10.91
N GLU A 128 15.26 -35.90 9.86
CA GLU A 128 15.72 -35.59 8.50
C GLU A 128 15.46 -34.11 8.18
N ALA A 129 16.39 -33.49 7.44
CA ALA A 129 16.23 -32.12 6.99
C ALA A 129 15.11 -32.00 5.93
N PHE A 130 14.45 -30.85 5.91
CA PHE A 130 13.46 -30.54 4.89
C PHE A 130 13.47 -29.04 4.59
N THR A 131 12.87 -28.66 3.46
CA THR A 131 12.92 -27.29 2.96
C THR A 131 11.53 -26.67 2.93
N ILE A 132 11.46 -25.40 3.33
CA ILE A 132 10.32 -24.52 3.11
C ILE A 132 10.73 -23.51 2.05
N THR A 133 9.94 -23.39 0.99
CA THR A 133 10.19 -22.42 -0.07
C THR A 133 9.07 -21.39 -0.11
N GLY A 134 9.31 -20.28 -0.79
CA GLY A 134 8.28 -19.30 -1.01
C GLY A 134 8.75 -18.11 -1.82
N GLN A 135 7.85 -17.15 -1.97
CA GLN A 135 8.09 -15.94 -2.74
C GLN A 135 7.38 -14.74 -2.10
N ILE A 136 8.01 -13.57 -2.20
CA ILE A 136 7.38 -12.29 -1.87
C ILE A 136 7.02 -11.50 -3.13
N ARG A 137 5.99 -10.65 -3.04
CA ARG A 137 5.68 -9.63 -4.05
C ARG A 137 5.55 -8.24 -3.40
N PRO A 138 6.13 -7.17 -3.99
CA PRO A 138 6.88 -7.15 -5.25
C PRO A 138 8.17 -7.97 -5.20
N ARG A 139 8.62 -8.45 -6.37
CA ARG A 139 9.84 -9.26 -6.47
C ARG A 139 11.06 -8.39 -6.21
N ILE A 140 11.80 -8.72 -5.16
CA ILE A 140 13.00 -7.98 -4.77
C ILE A 140 13.92 -8.88 -3.96
N GLY A 141 15.23 -8.74 -4.19
CA GLY A 141 16.26 -9.43 -3.43
C GLY A 141 16.65 -8.70 -2.16
N GLY A 142 17.26 -9.44 -1.23
CA GLY A 142 17.81 -8.87 0.00
C GLY A 142 16.78 -8.66 1.13
N VAL A 143 15.58 -9.21 1.01
CA VAL A 143 14.58 -9.14 2.10
C VAL A 143 14.74 -10.33 3.03
N TYR A 144 14.90 -10.07 4.32
CA TYR A 144 15.03 -11.11 5.34
C TYR A 144 13.72 -11.84 5.60
N ILE A 145 13.79 -13.17 5.64
CA ILE A 145 12.70 -14.10 5.95
C ILE A 145 13.14 -14.98 7.13
N GLN A 146 12.34 -15.01 8.19
CA GLN A 146 12.62 -15.76 9.41
C GLN A 146 11.51 -16.77 9.69
N ALA A 147 11.87 -18.05 9.84
CA ALA A 147 10.96 -19.08 10.31
C ALA A 147 10.91 -19.10 11.85
N ALA A 148 9.71 -19.15 12.42
CA ALA A 148 9.50 -19.34 13.84
C ALA A 148 8.58 -20.52 14.10
N SER A 149 8.87 -21.30 15.14
CA SER A 149 8.01 -22.37 15.64
C SER A 149 7.29 -21.95 16.92
N LEU A 150 6.11 -22.51 17.13
CA LEU A 150 5.36 -22.32 18.37
C LEU A 150 5.80 -23.38 19.40
N VAL A 151 6.45 -22.94 20.48
CA VAL A 151 6.93 -23.80 21.56
C VAL A 151 6.37 -23.30 22.88
N ASN A 152 5.56 -24.12 23.56
CA ASN A 152 4.90 -23.76 24.82
C ASN A 152 4.14 -22.42 24.74
N GLY A 153 3.39 -22.21 23.65
CA GLY A 153 2.62 -20.98 23.42
C GLY A 153 3.46 -19.75 23.03
N THR A 154 4.78 -19.88 22.93
CA THR A 154 5.69 -18.78 22.57
C THR A 154 6.35 -19.05 21.22
N TRP A 155 6.40 -18.05 20.35
CA TRP A 155 7.12 -18.15 19.08
C TRP A 155 8.62 -18.05 19.29
N LYS A 156 9.37 -19.05 18.81
CA LYS A 156 10.84 -19.09 18.85
C LYS A 156 11.39 -19.24 17.44
N GLU A 157 12.49 -18.57 17.15
CA GLU A 157 13.18 -18.70 15.86
C GLU A 157 13.69 -20.13 15.68
N LEU A 158 13.48 -20.69 14.48
CA LEU A 158 13.76 -22.10 14.19
C LEU A 158 15.03 -22.31 13.33
N ALA A 159 15.46 -21.28 12.60
CA ALA A 159 16.63 -21.31 11.73
C ALA A 159 17.25 -19.92 11.63
N GLN A 160 18.41 -19.80 10.98
CA GLN A 160 18.96 -18.48 10.63
C GLN A 160 18.07 -17.79 9.59
N PRO A 161 17.95 -16.45 9.63
CA PRO A 161 17.23 -15.71 8.60
C PRO A 161 17.83 -15.98 7.22
N VAL A 162 16.98 -16.13 6.21
CA VAL A 162 17.39 -16.20 4.80
C VAL A 162 17.03 -14.90 4.08
N VAL A 163 17.72 -14.59 3.00
CA VAL A 163 17.39 -13.44 2.14
C VAL A 163 16.72 -13.90 0.86
N THR A 164 15.78 -13.09 0.36
CA THR A 164 15.20 -13.31 -0.96
C THR A 164 16.21 -13.06 -2.07
N ASP A 165 16.07 -13.78 -3.18
CA ASP A 165 16.79 -13.52 -4.41
C ASP A 165 16.13 -12.38 -5.23
N ALA A 166 16.72 -12.01 -6.38
CA ALA A 166 16.18 -10.96 -7.24
C ALA A 166 14.74 -11.23 -7.75
N GLN A 167 14.28 -12.48 -7.73
CA GLN A 167 12.91 -12.87 -8.08
C GLN A 167 11.97 -12.85 -6.86
N GLY A 168 12.45 -12.41 -5.69
CA GLY A 168 11.69 -12.43 -4.44
C GLY A 168 11.55 -13.84 -3.85
N THR A 169 12.26 -14.83 -4.36
CA THR A 169 12.16 -16.23 -3.93
C THR A 169 13.07 -16.47 -2.73
N PHE A 170 12.66 -17.34 -1.82
CA PHE A 170 13.47 -17.77 -0.69
C PHE A 170 13.36 -19.29 -0.47
N SER A 171 14.36 -19.85 0.19
CA SER A 171 14.42 -21.26 0.57
C SER A 171 15.04 -21.39 1.96
N ILE A 172 14.27 -21.89 2.91
CA ILE A 172 14.69 -22.14 4.30
C ILE A 172 14.91 -23.64 4.46
N ASN A 173 16.14 -24.05 4.74
CA ASN A 173 16.45 -25.42 5.10
C ASN A 173 16.34 -25.59 6.61
N LEU A 174 15.40 -26.42 7.05
CA LEU A 174 15.23 -26.77 8.45
C LEU A 174 15.98 -28.07 8.74
N THR A 175 16.73 -28.07 9.83
CA THR A 175 17.38 -29.28 10.35
C THR A 175 16.33 -30.26 10.86
N GLY A 176 16.74 -31.52 11.03
CA GLY A 176 15.88 -32.57 11.57
C GLY A 176 15.12 -32.15 12.82
N GLN A 177 13.82 -32.45 12.84
CA GLN A 177 12.91 -32.14 13.94
C GLN A 177 12.48 -33.43 14.64
N MET A 178 12.13 -33.32 15.92
CA MET A 178 11.57 -34.46 16.68
C MET A 178 10.15 -34.79 16.19
N ARG A 179 9.75 -36.06 16.36
CA ARG A 179 8.38 -36.52 16.09
C ARG A 179 7.34 -35.64 16.77
N GLY A 180 6.26 -35.33 16.05
CA GLY A 180 5.18 -34.49 16.57
C GLY A 180 4.61 -33.55 15.50
N VAL A 181 3.90 -32.52 15.96
CA VAL A 181 3.38 -31.46 15.09
C VAL A 181 4.26 -30.22 15.25
N LEU A 182 4.88 -29.80 14.16
CA LEU A 182 5.64 -28.56 14.09
C LEU A 182 4.73 -27.44 13.58
N THR A 183 4.31 -26.56 14.48
CA THR A 183 3.53 -25.35 14.16
C THR A 183 4.45 -24.19 13.83
N LEU A 184 4.27 -23.59 12.66
CA LEU A 184 5.18 -22.61 12.07
C LEU A 184 4.47 -21.33 11.63
N ARG A 185 5.25 -20.25 11.58
CA ARG A 185 4.97 -19.05 10.81
C ARG A 185 6.25 -18.52 10.18
N LEU A 186 6.11 -17.79 9.07
CA LEU A 186 7.21 -17.03 8.48
C LEU A 186 7.00 -15.53 8.70
N ASN A 187 8.08 -14.82 9.00
CA ASN A 187 8.10 -13.37 9.12
C ASN A 187 8.97 -12.79 8.01
N VAL A 188 8.41 -11.86 7.23
CA VAL A 188 9.13 -11.02 6.27
C VAL A 188 9.48 -9.73 6.98
N ALA A 189 10.77 -9.39 7.07
CA ALA A 189 11.21 -8.19 7.74
C ALA A 189 10.62 -6.91 7.12
N ALA A 190 10.38 -5.92 7.97
CA ALA A 190 10.11 -4.55 7.53
C ALA A 190 11.39 -3.93 6.95
N ASP A 191 11.21 -2.94 6.08
CA ASP A 191 12.28 -2.05 5.62
C ASP A 191 11.75 -0.63 5.39
N ALA A 192 12.56 0.20 4.73
CA ALA A 192 12.20 1.59 4.44
C ALA A 192 10.94 1.75 3.58
N GLN A 193 10.51 0.72 2.86
CA GLN A 193 9.43 0.78 1.87
C GLN A 193 8.22 -0.07 2.24
N TRP A 194 8.40 -1.16 3.01
CA TRP A 194 7.31 -2.06 3.40
C TRP A 194 7.33 -2.42 4.89
N THR A 195 6.14 -2.60 5.44
CA THR A 195 5.91 -3.10 6.80
C THR A 195 6.26 -4.60 6.91
N GLN A 196 6.44 -5.07 8.14
CA GLN A 196 6.63 -6.49 8.41
C GLN A 196 5.38 -7.28 8.02
N VAL A 197 5.55 -8.43 7.37
CA VAL A 197 4.47 -9.36 7.04
C VAL A 197 4.67 -10.66 7.79
N THR A 198 3.65 -11.08 8.54
CA THR A 198 3.63 -12.39 9.21
C THR A 198 2.67 -13.30 8.46
N SER A 199 3.11 -14.51 8.13
CA SER A 199 2.27 -15.50 7.47
C SER A 199 1.13 -15.97 8.39
N GLN A 200 0.10 -16.56 7.78
CA GLN A 200 -0.78 -17.45 8.53
C GLN A 200 0.04 -18.61 9.12
N THR A 201 -0.43 -19.12 10.26
CA THR A 201 0.16 -20.29 10.90
C THR A 201 -0.12 -21.55 10.06
N PHE A 202 0.89 -22.40 9.91
CA PHE A 202 0.75 -23.69 9.23
C PHE A 202 1.47 -24.79 10.02
N ASN A 203 1.07 -26.04 9.79
CA ASN A 203 1.58 -27.20 10.52
C ASN A 203 2.28 -28.18 9.58
N ILE A 204 3.34 -28.81 10.09
CA ILE A 204 4.03 -29.93 9.44
C ILE A 204 4.00 -31.11 10.41
N ILE A 205 3.56 -32.28 9.95
CA ILE A 205 3.58 -33.50 10.76
C ILE A 205 4.94 -34.17 10.61
N ILE A 206 5.67 -34.32 11.71
CA ILE A 206 6.98 -34.96 11.78
C ILE A 206 6.80 -36.43 12.22
N ARG A 207 7.19 -37.38 11.36
CA ARG A 207 6.94 -38.82 11.54
C ARG A 207 8.11 -39.73 11.23
#